data_AF-A0AAV1B2A4-F1
#
_entry.id   AF-A0AAV1B2A4-F1
#
_cell.length_a   1.000
_cell.length_b   1.000
_cell.length_c   1.000
_cell.angle_alpha   90.00
_cell.angle_beta   90.00
_cell.angle_gamma   90.00
#
_symmetry.space_group_name_H-M   'P 1'
#
loop_
_entity.id
_entity.type
_entity.pdbx_description
1 polymer ?
#
loop_
_entity_poly.entity_id
_entity_poly.type
_entity_poly.pdbx_seq_one_letter_code
_entity_poly.pdbx_strand_id
1 'polypeptide(L)'
;MASSSSSNSANYDMPWVEKYRPSKVLLELETPPVRRQFFLDCNEIADLCDSAERIFSSEPTVIQLKAPIKIFGDLHGQFGDLMRLFDEYGSPSTAADIAYIDYLFLGDYVDRGQHSLETISLLLALKVEYPNNVHLIRGNHEAADINALFGFRIECIERMGERDGIWTWHRINRLFNWLPLVALIEKKIICMHGGIGCSINHLEQIENIQRPIIMEAGSIVLMDLLWSDPTENDSMDDNEPKSGAKLAIQCSFFVESQRSCFVQTTTTPFPIPFW
;
A
#
# COMPACT_ATOMS: atom_id res chain seq x y z
N MET A 1 -8.65 42.45 16.52
CA MET A 1 -8.72 42.33 15.05
C MET A 1 -8.32 40.90 14.71
N ALA A 2 -9.30 40.04 14.45
CA ALA A 2 -9.07 38.64 14.10
C ALA A 2 -8.74 38.55 12.61
N SER A 3 -7.57 37.99 12.29
CA SER A 3 -7.15 37.69 10.92
C SER A 3 -7.79 36.38 10.47
N SER A 4 -8.71 36.46 9.53
CA SER A 4 -9.31 35.33 8.83
C SER A 4 -8.28 34.66 7.92
N SER A 5 -7.86 33.43 8.27
CA SER A 5 -7.12 32.55 7.36
C SER A 5 -8.10 31.93 6.36
N SER A 6 -8.04 32.39 5.13
CA SER A 6 -8.73 31.82 3.97
C SER A 6 -8.19 30.41 3.68
N SER A 7 -9.00 29.39 3.97
CA SER A 7 -8.80 28.01 3.52
C SER A 7 -8.92 27.97 2.00
N ASN A 8 -7.79 27.71 1.34
CA ASN A 8 -7.72 27.60 -0.11
C ASN A 8 -8.25 26.22 -0.54
N SER A 9 -9.57 26.06 -0.61
CA SER A 9 -10.18 24.88 -1.24
C SER A 9 -10.09 25.05 -2.75
N ALA A 10 -9.00 24.55 -3.33
CA ALA A 10 -8.91 24.45 -4.78
C ALA A 10 -9.92 23.38 -5.24
N ASN A 11 -11.11 23.83 -5.64
CA ASN A 11 -12.05 23.03 -6.44
C ASN A 11 -11.39 22.82 -7.81
N TYR A 12 -10.70 21.70 -7.96
CA TYR A 12 -10.29 21.21 -9.26
C TYR A 12 -11.45 20.41 -9.85
N ASP A 13 -12.06 20.92 -10.92
CA ASP A 13 -12.95 20.14 -11.78
C ASP A 13 -12.15 18.95 -12.33
N MET A 14 -12.29 17.80 -11.68
CA MET A 14 -11.65 16.55 -12.03
C MET A 14 -12.70 15.67 -12.73
N PRO A 15 -12.68 15.53 -14.07
CA PRO A 15 -13.70 14.78 -14.82
C PRO A 15 -13.86 13.31 -14.41
N TRP A 16 -12.84 12.73 -13.77
CA TRP A 16 -12.87 11.36 -13.27
C TRP A 16 -13.61 11.24 -11.92
N VAL A 17 -13.72 12.30 -11.11
CA VAL A 17 -14.45 12.29 -9.81
C VAL A 17 -15.93 12.01 -10.02
N GLU A 18 -16.51 12.47 -11.13
CA GLU A 18 -17.89 12.13 -11.50
C GLU A 18 -18.00 10.76 -12.16
N LYS A 19 -16.95 10.30 -12.85
CA LYS A 19 -16.94 9.06 -13.62
C LYS A 19 -16.56 7.81 -12.82
N TYR A 20 -15.81 7.94 -11.71
CA TYR A 20 -15.28 6.84 -10.89
C TYR A 20 -15.27 7.17 -9.41
N ARG A 21 -16.37 7.75 -8.90
CA ARG A 21 -16.57 7.80 -7.45
C ARG A 21 -16.32 6.40 -6.87
N PRO A 22 -15.71 6.28 -5.69
CA PRO A 22 -15.64 5.00 -5.01
C PRO A 22 -17.00 4.30 -4.97
N SER A 23 -18.10 5.04 -4.76
CA SER A 23 -19.45 4.48 -4.84
C SER A 23 -19.82 3.87 -6.19
N LYS A 24 -19.34 4.40 -7.32
CA LYS A 24 -19.58 3.85 -8.65
C LYS A 24 -18.65 2.67 -8.95
N VAL A 25 -17.38 2.75 -8.54
CA VAL A 25 -16.45 1.61 -8.60
C VAL A 25 -16.99 0.45 -7.77
N LEU A 26 -17.45 0.72 -6.54
CA LEU A 26 -18.10 -0.27 -5.67
C LEU A 26 -19.36 -0.85 -6.33
N LEU A 27 -20.25 -0.02 -6.89
CA LEU A 27 -21.47 -0.47 -7.57
C LEU A 27 -21.17 -1.34 -8.82
N GLU A 28 -20.17 -0.98 -9.61
CA GLU A 28 -19.77 -1.74 -10.80
C GLU A 28 -19.02 -3.03 -10.44
N LEU A 29 -18.40 -3.09 -9.25
CA LEU A 29 -17.68 -4.25 -8.73
C LEU A 29 -18.54 -5.21 -7.89
N GLU A 30 -19.73 -4.80 -7.45
CA GLU A 30 -20.70 -5.67 -6.76
C GLU A 30 -21.18 -6.85 -7.63
N THR A 31 -21.15 -6.70 -8.95
CA THR A 31 -21.48 -7.78 -9.89
C THR A 31 -20.31 -8.07 -10.83
N PRO A 32 -19.58 -9.20 -10.69
CA PRO A 32 -18.46 -9.49 -11.56
C PRO A 32 -18.93 -9.64 -13.02
N PRO A 33 -18.32 -8.93 -13.98
CA PRO A 33 -18.76 -8.95 -15.37
C PRO A 33 -18.64 -10.34 -15.99
N VAL A 34 -19.69 -10.77 -16.70
CA VAL A 34 -19.83 -12.12 -17.31
C VAL A 34 -18.65 -12.51 -18.21
N ARG A 35 -17.96 -11.52 -18.79
CA ARG A 35 -16.81 -11.74 -19.69
C ARG A 35 -15.45 -11.69 -19.01
N ARG A 36 -15.37 -11.56 -17.69
CA ARG A 36 -14.09 -11.34 -16.99
C ARG A 36 -13.28 -10.19 -17.61
N GLN A 37 -13.93 -9.21 -18.23
CA GLN A 37 -13.25 -8.03 -18.75
C GLN A 37 -13.26 -6.99 -17.63
N PHE A 38 -12.11 -6.36 -17.39
CA PHE A 38 -12.07 -5.26 -16.42
C PHE A 38 -12.86 -4.06 -16.96
N PHE A 39 -13.58 -3.37 -16.08
CA PHE A 39 -14.54 -2.34 -16.48
C PHE A 39 -13.88 -1.02 -16.87
N LEU A 40 -12.67 -0.75 -16.37
CA LEU A 40 -11.85 0.40 -16.79
C LEU A 40 -10.97 0.02 -17.98
N ASP A 41 -10.84 0.95 -18.93
CA ASP A 41 -9.82 0.87 -19.97
C ASP A 41 -8.44 1.32 -19.47
N CYS A 42 -7.41 1.11 -20.30
CA CYS A 42 -6.04 1.44 -19.92
C CYS A 42 -5.82 2.94 -19.68
N ASN A 43 -6.48 3.82 -20.43
CA ASN A 43 -6.35 5.27 -20.25
C ASN A 43 -7.04 5.72 -18.96
N GLU A 44 -8.19 5.13 -18.64
CA GLU A 44 -8.94 5.41 -17.41
C GLU A 44 -8.15 4.99 -16.16
N ILE A 45 -7.49 3.83 -16.20
CA ILE A 45 -6.56 3.42 -15.14
C ILE A 45 -5.37 4.38 -15.06
N ALA A 46 -4.86 4.86 -16.20
CA ALA A 46 -3.75 5.80 -16.22
C ALA A 46 -4.10 7.13 -15.57
N ASP A 47 -5.28 7.68 -15.87
CA ASP A 47 -5.77 8.93 -15.28
C ASP A 47 -5.94 8.81 -13.77
N LEU A 48 -6.43 7.65 -13.31
CA LEU A 48 -6.52 7.32 -11.89
C LEU A 48 -5.13 7.25 -11.25
N CYS A 49 -4.18 6.56 -11.89
CA CYS A 49 -2.80 6.51 -11.41
C CYS A 49 -2.15 7.90 -11.41
N ASP A 50 -2.34 8.73 -12.43
CA ASP A 50 -1.80 10.08 -12.49
C ASP A 50 -2.32 10.95 -11.34
N SER A 51 -3.59 10.79 -11.00
CA SER A 51 -4.23 11.53 -9.90
C SER A 51 -3.72 11.08 -8.54
N ALA A 52 -3.60 9.77 -8.32
CA ALA A 52 -3.06 9.21 -7.09
C ALA A 52 -1.55 9.48 -6.94
N GLU A 53 -0.77 9.42 -8.02
CA GLU A 53 0.66 9.71 -8.04
C GLU A 53 0.95 11.14 -7.60
N ARG A 54 0.15 12.12 -8.02
CA ARG A 54 0.28 13.51 -7.53
C ARG A 54 0.17 13.59 -6.01
N ILE A 55 -0.76 12.85 -5.41
CA ILE A 55 -0.93 12.80 -3.95
C ILE A 55 0.29 12.13 -3.32
N PHE A 56 0.63 10.91 -3.75
CA PHE A 56 1.75 10.15 -3.18
C PHE A 56 3.09 10.87 -3.28
N SER A 57 3.33 11.59 -4.39
CA SER A 57 4.54 12.39 -4.60
C SER A 57 4.71 13.54 -3.61
N SER A 58 3.60 14.05 -3.07
CA SER A 58 3.59 15.13 -2.08
C SER A 58 3.69 14.64 -0.64
N GLU A 59 3.43 13.36 -0.40
CA GLU A 59 3.55 12.75 0.92
C GLU A 59 5.03 12.58 1.30
N PRO A 60 5.36 12.41 2.59
CA PRO A 60 6.66 11.93 3.03
C PRO A 60 6.78 10.40 2.90
N THR A 61 8.00 9.87 2.90
CA THR A 61 8.25 8.42 2.92
C THR A 61 7.73 7.76 4.20
N VAL A 62 7.76 8.49 5.32
CA VAL A 62 7.13 8.11 6.60
C VAL A 62 5.93 9.01 6.85
N ILE A 63 4.71 8.49 6.67
CA ILE A 63 3.47 9.25 6.88
C ILE A 63 3.12 9.32 8.36
N GLN A 64 2.65 10.49 8.81
CA GLN A 64 2.32 10.75 10.21
C GLN A 64 0.81 10.76 10.38
N LEU A 65 0.27 9.80 11.15
CA LEU A 65 -1.16 9.54 11.26
C LEU A 65 -1.67 9.73 12.69
N LYS A 66 -2.99 9.95 12.83
CA LYS A 66 -3.66 10.13 14.12
C LYS A 66 -4.70 9.05 14.33
N ALA A 67 -5.04 8.79 15.59
CA ALA A 67 -6.16 7.94 15.95
C ALA A 67 -7.47 8.75 15.96
N PRO A 68 -8.64 8.12 15.70
CA PRO A 68 -8.86 6.69 15.46
C PRO A 68 -8.58 6.28 13.99
N ILE A 69 -8.01 5.09 13.80
CA ILE A 69 -7.64 4.56 12.49
C ILE A 69 -7.89 3.05 12.42
N LYS A 70 -8.39 2.58 11.27
CA LYS A 70 -8.52 1.15 10.94
C LYS A 70 -7.31 0.71 10.13
N ILE A 71 -6.71 -0.40 10.52
CA ILE A 71 -5.51 -0.93 9.88
C ILE A 71 -5.87 -2.24 9.16
N PHE A 72 -5.57 -2.30 7.88
CA PHE A 72 -5.82 -3.44 7.00
C PHE A 72 -4.48 -4.05 6.57
N GLY A 73 -4.37 -5.36 6.70
CA GLY A 73 -3.20 -6.11 6.26
C GLY A 73 -3.28 -6.50 4.79
N ASP A 74 -2.59 -7.60 4.44
CA ASP A 74 -2.49 -8.11 3.07
C ASP A 74 -3.86 -8.37 2.45
N LEU A 75 -4.03 -7.96 1.20
CA LEU A 75 -5.26 -8.15 0.44
C LEU A 75 -5.11 -9.14 -0.71
N HIS A 76 -3.94 -9.19 -1.35
CA HIS A 76 -3.60 -10.15 -2.40
C HIS A 76 -4.73 -10.39 -3.42
N GLY A 77 -5.30 -9.32 -3.99
CA GLY A 77 -6.37 -9.45 -4.99
C GLY A 77 -7.64 -10.16 -4.50
N GLN A 78 -7.87 -10.27 -3.18
CA GLN A 78 -9.08 -10.83 -2.57
C GLN A 78 -10.17 -9.77 -2.42
N PHE A 79 -10.59 -9.20 -3.56
CA PHE A 79 -11.56 -8.10 -3.59
C PHE A 79 -12.86 -8.40 -2.83
N GLY A 80 -13.39 -9.62 -2.94
CA GLY A 80 -14.62 -10.02 -2.25
C GLY A 80 -14.50 -10.01 -0.72
N ASP A 81 -13.31 -10.30 -0.18
CA ASP A 81 -13.07 -10.24 1.26
C ASP A 81 -12.91 -8.78 1.74
N LEU A 82 -12.28 -7.93 0.93
CA LEU A 82 -12.24 -6.48 1.18
C LEU A 82 -13.65 -5.88 1.25
N MET A 83 -14.53 -6.25 0.32
CA MET A 83 -15.94 -5.81 0.33
C MET A 83 -16.67 -6.26 1.59
N ARG A 84 -16.49 -7.52 2.01
CA ARG A 84 -17.07 -8.02 3.26
C ARG A 84 -16.56 -7.25 4.48
N LEU A 85 -15.28 -6.88 4.52
CA LEU A 85 -14.73 -6.05 5.59
C LEU A 85 -15.38 -4.67 5.63
N PHE A 86 -15.64 -4.07 4.47
CA PHE A 86 -16.37 -2.80 4.37
C PHE A 86 -17.84 -2.92 4.78
N ASP A 87 -18.49 -4.05 4.47
CA ASP A 87 -19.87 -4.29 4.91
C ASP A 87 -19.97 -4.51 6.43
N GLU A 88 -19.03 -5.25 7.02
CA GLU A 88 -19.07 -5.61 8.43
C GLU A 88 -18.56 -4.49 9.34
N TYR A 89 -17.46 -3.85 8.96
CA TYR A 89 -16.77 -2.86 9.80
C TYR A 89 -17.00 -1.42 9.34
N GLY A 90 -17.74 -1.21 8.25
CA GLY A 90 -18.08 0.10 7.72
C GLY A 90 -17.21 0.51 6.52
N SER A 91 -17.89 1.06 5.51
CA SER A 91 -17.32 1.41 4.22
C SER A 91 -16.98 2.90 4.15
N PRO A 92 -15.87 3.25 3.49
CA PRO A 92 -15.42 4.63 3.37
C PRO A 92 -16.36 5.48 2.51
N SER A 93 -17.40 6.03 3.14
CA SER A 93 -18.41 6.88 2.51
C SER A 93 -18.74 8.09 3.38
N THR A 94 -19.04 9.24 2.76
CA THR A 94 -19.36 10.49 3.46
C THR A 94 -20.55 10.41 4.43
N ALA A 95 -21.41 9.39 4.29
CA ALA A 95 -22.53 9.12 5.19
C ALA A 95 -22.17 8.15 6.34
N ALA A 96 -20.95 7.61 6.35
CA ALA A 96 -20.48 6.60 7.27
C ALA A 96 -19.27 7.09 8.08
N ASP A 97 -18.32 6.20 8.32
CA ASP A 97 -17.23 6.28 9.29
C ASP A 97 -16.00 7.07 8.83
N ILE A 98 -15.79 7.25 7.53
CA ILE A 98 -14.61 7.99 7.02
C ILE A 98 -14.57 9.47 7.46
N ALA A 99 -15.70 10.03 7.91
CA ALA A 99 -15.73 11.37 8.50
C ALA A 99 -15.03 11.45 9.86
N TYR A 100 -14.81 10.30 10.53
CA TYR A 100 -14.29 10.23 11.89
C TYR A 100 -13.12 9.27 12.06
N ILE A 101 -12.93 8.32 11.14
CA ILE A 101 -11.96 7.23 11.25
C ILE A 101 -11.13 7.16 9.96
N ASP A 102 -9.81 7.20 10.12
CA ASP A 102 -8.88 7.02 9.01
C ASP A 102 -8.71 5.54 8.65
N TYR A 103 -8.21 5.26 7.46
CA TYR A 103 -7.95 3.92 6.92
C TYR A 103 -6.48 3.82 6.53
N LEU A 104 -5.79 2.80 7.04
CA LEU A 104 -4.41 2.48 6.70
C LEU A 104 -4.32 1.07 6.11
N PHE A 105 -3.82 0.96 4.90
CA PHE A 105 -3.56 -0.30 4.22
C PHE A 105 -2.06 -0.58 4.14
N LEU A 106 -1.63 -1.73 4.67
CA LEU A 106 -0.22 -2.05 4.94
C LEU A 106 0.57 -2.66 3.77
N GLY A 107 0.04 -2.65 2.56
CA GLY A 107 0.70 -3.20 1.36
C GLY A 107 0.07 -4.52 0.90
N ASP A 108 0.70 -5.15 -0.09
CA ASP A 108 0.28 -6.42 -0.69
C ASP A 108 -1.16 -6.40 -1.18
N TYR A 109 -1.41 -5.45 -2.08
CA TYR A 109 -2.71 -5.23 -2.70
C TYR A 109 -2.97 -6.20 -3.85
N VAL A 110 -1.91 -6.59 -4.54
CA VAL A 110 -1.93 -7.37 -5.77
C VAL A 110 -1.33 -8.78 -5.59
N ASP A 111 -1.43 -9.58 -6.65
CA ASP A 111 -0.98 -10.99 -6.74
C ASP A 111 -1.80 -11.99 -5.94
N ARG A 112 -1.57 -13.29 -6.23
CA ARG A 112 -2.20 -14.49 -5.65
C ARG A 112 -3.72 -14.62 -5.88
N GLY A 113 -4.48 -13.57 -5.61
CA GLY A 113 -5.91 -13.48 -5.93
C GLY A 113 -6.18 -13.23 -7.41
N GLN A 114 -7.47 -13.27 -7.76
CA GLN A 114 -7.94 -13.13 -9.15
C GLN A 114 -8.51 -11.73 -9.46
N HIS A 115 -8.50 -10.82 -8.49
CA HIS A 115 -9.14 -9.51 -8.59
C HIS A 115 -8.19 -8.39 -8.13
N SER A 116 -6.91 -8.48 -8.52
CA SER A 116 -5.91 -7.47 -8.16
C SER A 116 -6.21 -6.12 -8.79
N LEU A 117 -6.66 -6.10 -10.06
CA LEU A 117 -7.06 -4.88 -10.77
C LEU A 117 -8.20 -4.16 -10.05
N GLU A 118 -9.22 -4.91 -9.63
CA GLU A 118 -10.36 -4.41 -8.85
C GLU A 118 -9.89 -3.83 -7.51
N THR A 119 -9.08 -4.59 -6.76
CA THR A 119 -8.55 -4.16 -5.46
C THR A 119 -7.74 -2.88 -5.58
N ILE A 120 -6.72 -2.83 -6.45
CA ILE A 120 -5.87 -1.65 -6.54
C ILE A 120 -6.64 -0.45 -7.09
N SER A 121 -7.53 -0.64 -8.06
CA SER A 121 -8.32 0.46 -8.61
C SER A 121 -9.27 1.07 -7.58
N LEU A 122 -9.91 0.24 -6.74
CA LEU A 122 -10.74 0.73 -5.65
C LEU A 122 -9.91 1.51 -4.62
N LEU A 123 -8.77 0.97 -4.19
CA LEU A 123 -7.91 1.63 -3.20
C LEU A 123 -7.37 2.96 -3.71
N LEU A 124 -6.97 3.04 -4.99
CA LEU A 124 -6.55 4.30 -5.61
C LEU A 124 -7.72 5.27 -5.69
N ALA A 125 -8.91 4.84 -6.12
CA ALA A 125 -10.08 5.72 -6.16
C ALA A 125 -10.42 6.30 -4.78
N LEU A 126 -10.36 5.46 -3.73
CA LEU A 126 -10.53 5.89 -2.34
C LEU A 126 -9.46 6.88 -1.89
N LYS A 127 -8.19 6.64 -2.27
CA LYS A 127 -7.10 7.56 -1.96
C LYS A 127 -7.31 8.92 -2.61
N VAL A 128 -7.78 8.95 -3.86
CA VAL A 128 -7.95 10.23 -4.54
C VAL A 128 -9.21 10.97 -4.05
N GLU A 129 -10.28 10.25 -3.72
CA GLU A 129 -11.49 10.86 -3.13
C GLU A 129 -11.25 11.37 -1.70
N TYR A 130 -10.51 10.60 -0.90
CA TYR A 130 -10.27 10.87 0.53
C TYR A 130 -8.77 10.91 0.87
N PRO A 131 -8.00 11.86 0.29
CA PRO A 131 -6.53 11.86 0.38
C PRO A 131 -6.00 12.01 1.79
N ASN A 132 -6.77 12.62 2.70
CA ASN A 132 -6.38 12.87 4.08
C ASN A 132 -6.83 11.77 5.05
N ASN A 133 -7.68 10.82 4.61
CA ASN A 133 -8.26 9.79 5.47
C ASN A 133 -7.88 8.38 5.04
N VAL A 134 -7.55 8.18 3.75
CA VAL A 134 -7.12 6.87 3.23
C VAL A 134 -5.62 6.92 2.99
N HIS A 135 -4.91 5.97 3.60
CA HIS A 135 -3.47 5.88 3.60
C HIS A 135 -3.04 4.51 3.11
N LEU A 136 -2.08 4.50 2.20
CA LEU A 136 -1.52 3.29 1.59
C LEU A 136 -0.02 3.34 1.81
N ILE A 137 0.56 2.23 2.25
CA ILE A 137 2.02 2.04 2.29
C ILE A 137 2.41 0.86 1.39
N ARG A 138 3.66 0.82 0.97
CA ARG A 138 4.16 -0.16 0.02
C ARG A 138 4.38 -1.52 0.68
N GLY A 139 3.90 -2.60 0.06
CA GLY A 139 4.29 -3.98 0.36
C GLY A 139 5.33 -4.52 -0.61
N ASN A 140 5.75 -5.76 -0.40
CA ASN A 140 6.76 -6.38 -1.25
C ASN A 140 6.19 -6.84 -2.60
N HIS A 141 4.88 -7.13 -2.68
CA HIS A 141 4.21 -7.43 -3.95
C HIS A 141 3.97 -6.20 -4.83
N GLU A 142 4.16 -4.97 -4.30
CA GLU A 142 4.20 -3.74 -5.10
C GLU A 142 5.57 -3.49 -5.79
N ALA A 143 6.31 -4.57 -6.08
CA ALA A 143 7.55 -4.60 -6.84
C ALA A 143 7.35 -5.29 -8.19
N ALA A 144 7.85 -4.71 -9.28
CA ALA A 144 7.56 -5.15 -10.64
C ALA A 144 8.04 -6.58 -10.93
N ASP A 145 9.22 -6.93 -10.47
CA ASP A 145 9.79 -8.27 -10.54
C ASP A 145 8.94 -9.31 -9.78
N ILE A 146 8.40 -8.94 -8.62
CA ILE A 146 7.54 -9.81 -7.81
C ILE A 146 6.18 -9.98 -8.48
N ASN A 147 5.49 -8.89 -8.82
CA ASN A 147 4.15 -8.98 -9.39
C ASN A 147 4.10 -9.41 -10.86
N ALA A 148 5.24 -9.42 -11.55
CA ALA A 148 5.39 -10.14 -12.80
C ALA A 148 5.37 -11.66 -12.61
N LEU A 149 5.93 -12.16 -11.50
CA LEU A 149 6.07 -13.57 -11.20
C LEU A 149 4.82 -14.16 -10.54
N PHE A 150 4.17 -13.41 -9.64
CA PHE A 150 3.10 -13.93 -8.76
C PHE A 150 1.66 -13.68 -9.26
N GLY A 151 1.51 -13.10 -10.45
CA GLY A 151 0.27 -13.20 -11.23
C GLY A 151 -0.30 -11.88 -11.74
N PHE A 152 0.00 -10.74 -11.12
CA PHE A 152 -0.63 -9.48 -11.50
C PHE A 152 -0.39 -9.06 -12.95
N ARG A 153 0.83 -9.29 -13.47
CA ARG A 153 1.13 -9.02 -14.89
C ARG A 153 0.27 -9.87 -15.84
N ILE A 154 0.09 -11.15 -15.50
CA ILE A 154 -0.72 -12.08 -16.29
C ILE A 154 -2.19 -11.65 -16.22
N GLU A 155 -2.68 -11.31 -15.02
CA GLU A 155 -4.03 -10.77 -14.83
C GLU A 155 -4.28 -9.55 -15.72
N CYS A 156 -3.38 -8.56 -15.74
CA CYS A 156 -3.51 -7.40 -16.63
C CYS A 156 -3.64 -7.80 -18.11
N ILE A 157 -2.81 -8.73 -18.58
CA ILE A 157 -2.82 -9.20 -19.98
C ILE A 157 -4.11 -9.95 -20.31
N GLU A 158 -4.56 -10.84 -19.43
CA GLU A 158 -5.77 -11.63 -19.65
C GLU A 158 -7.03 -10.76 -19.65
N ARG A 159 -7.08 -9.74 -18.79
CA ARG A 159 -8.27 -8.92 -18.55
C ARG A 159 -8.41 -7.75 -19.53
N MET A 160 -7.29 -7.24 -20.04
CA MET A 160 -7.25 -6.03 -20.88
C MET A 160 -6.65 -6.28 -22.29
N GLY A 161 -6.14 -7.48 -22.55
CA GLY A 161 -5.40 -7.80 -23.77
C GLY A 161 -3.91 -7.52 -23.64
N GLU A 162 -3.10 -8.15 -24.49
CA GLU A 162 -1.63 -8.14 -24.38
C GLU A 162 -1.02 -6.74 -24.38
N ARG A 163 -1.39 -5.90 -25.35
CA ARG A 163 -0.84 -4.55 -25.48
C ARG A 163 -1.23 -3.65 -24.30
N ASP A 164 -2.53 -3.58 -24.03
CA ASP A 164 -3.08 -2.65 -23.03
C ASP A 164 -2.82 -3.15 -21.60
N GLY A 165 -2.82 -4.46 -21.39
CA GLY A 165 -2.48 -5.10 -20.12
C GLY A 165 -1.02 -4.91 -19.74
N ILE A 166 -0.07 -5.13 -20.66
CA ILE A 166 1.36 -4.85 -20.40
C ILE A 166 1.56 -3.38 -20.07
N TRP A 167 0.93 -2.49 -20.83
CA TRP A 167 1.04 -1.05 -20.61
C TRP A 167 0.47 -0.64 -19.24
N THR A 168 -0.71 -1.15 -18.89
CA THR A 168 -1.36 -0.89 -17.59
C THR A 168 -0.49 -1.39 -16.44
N TRP A 169 0.03 -2.59 -16.56
CA TRP A 169 0.94 -3.18 -15.57
C TRP A 169 2.19 -2.30 -15.35
N HIS A 170 2.80 -1.77 -16.41
CA HIS A 170 3.90 -0.82 -16.30
C HIS A 170 3.48 0.50 -15.62
N ARG A 171 2.30 1.03 -15.98
CA ARG A 171 1.79 2.29 -15.41
C ARG A 171 1.55 2.16 -13.91
N ILE A 172 0.93 1.07 -13.45
CA ILE A 172 0.66 0.81 -12.04
C ILE A 172 1.98 0.63 -11.26
N ASN A 173 2.93 -0.14 -11.80
CA ASN A 173 4.24 -0.31 -11.16
C ASN A 173 5.02 1.00 -11.00
N ARG A 174 4.90 1.93 -11.96
CA ARG A 174 5.47 3.27 -11.81
C ARG A 174 4.85 4.04 -10.64
N LEU A 175 3.54 3.89 -10.42
CA LEU A 175 2.86 4.47 -9.26
C LEU A 175 3.30 3.81 -7.96
N PHE A 176 3.47 2.49 -7.92
CA PHE A 176 3.93 1.78 -6.72
C PHE A 176 5.28 2.27 -6.19
N ASN A 177 6.16 2.75 -7.07
CA ASN A 177 7.43 3.35 -6.67
C ASN A 177 7.26 4.64 -5.84
N TRP A 178 6.10 5.28 -5.91
CA TRP A 178 5.77 6.46 -5.12
C TRP A 178 5.10 6.13 -3.79
N LEU A 179 4.75 4.88 -3.49
CA LEU A 179 4.08 4.57 -2.23
C LEU A 179 4.98 4.87 -1.01
N PRO A 180 4.43 5.43 0.08
CA PRO A 180 5.15 5.57 1.35
C PRO A 180 5.58 4.19 1.87
N LEU A 181 6.61 4.13 2.70
CA LEU A 181 7.10 2.86 3.23
C LEU A 181 6.59 2.55 4.63
N VAL A 182 6.36 3.59 5.43
CA VAL A 182 6.04 3.46 6.85
C VAL A 182 4.98 4.46 7.25
N ALA A 183 4.08 4.07 8.15
CA ALA A 183 3.17 4.97 8.84
C ALA A 183 3.49 5.03 10.34
N LEU A 184 3.52 6.23 10.90
CA LEU A 184 3.69 6.46 12.33
C LEU A 184 2.40 7.03 12.92
N ILE A 185 1.67 6.22 13.70
CA ILE A 185 0.41 6.59 14.33
C ILE A 185 0.69 7.12 15.75
N GLU A 186 0.15 8.30 16.08
CA GLU A 186 0.26 8.94 17.40
C GLU A 186 1.71 9.07 17.92
N LYS A 187 2.69 9.09 17.01
CA LYS A 187 4.14 9.06 17.32
C LYS A 187 4.56 7.90 18.21
N LYS A 188 3.80 6.79 18.19
CA LYS A 188 3.97 5.65 19.10
C LYS A 188 3.86 4.31 18.40
N ILE A 189 3.09 4.20 17.33
CA ILE A 189 2.89 2.93 16.65
C ILE A 189 3.47 3.05 15.25
N ILE A 190 4.49 2.25 14.96
CA ILE A 190 5.12 2.19 13.64
C ILE A 190 4.47 1.03 12.89
N CYS A 191 3.89 1.34 11.74
CA CYS A 191 3.30 0.38 10.84
C CYS A 191 4.14 0.30 9.57
N MET A 192 4.53 -0.90 9.21
CA MET A 192 5.27 -1.22 7.99
C MET A 192 4.75 -2.55 7.45
N HIS A 193 5.16 -2.91 6.23
CA HIS A 193 4.70 -4.16 5.63
C HIS A 193 5.42 -5.37 6.22
N GLY A 194 6.75 -5.40 6.06
CA GLY A 194 7.64 -6.37 6.68
C GLY A 194 8.01 -5.93 8.09
N GLY A 195 9.31 -5.82 8.37
CA GLY A 195 9.77 -5.57 9.73
C GLY A 195 11.00 -4.67 9.81
N ILE A 196 11.54 -4.57 11.02
CA ILE A 196 12.80 -3.86 11.26
C ILE A 196 13.92 -4.88 11.16
N GLY A 197 14.67 -4.87 10.06
CA GLY A 197 15.89 -5.66 9.94
C GLY A 197 17.10 -4.97 10.58
N CYS A 198 18.27 -5.60 10.47
CA CYS A 198 19.50 -5.19 11.16
C CYS A 198 19.98 -3.77 10.81
N SER A 199 19.59 -3.25 9.65
CA SER A 199 20.15 -2.01 9.11
C SER A 199 19.47 -0.74 9.64
N ILE A 200 18.34 -0.89 10.32
CA ILE A 200 17.47 0.21 10.75
C ILE A 200 17.65 0.46 12.24
N ASN A 201 18.33 1.55 12.58
CA ASN A 201 18.59 1.99 13.95
C ASN A 201 17.77 3.22 14.33
N HIS A 202 17.45 4.08 13.35
CA HIS A 202 16.72 5.34 13.54
C HIS A 202 15.68 5.55 12.44
N LEU A 203 14.52 6.09 12.82
CA LEU A 203 13.43 6.41 11.87
C LEU A 203 13.87 7.40 10.79
N GLU A 204 14.78 8.33 11.13
CA GLU A 204 15.37 9.30 10.20
C GLU A 204 16.05 8.64 8.99
N GLN A 205 16.58 7.41 9.13
CA GLN A 205 17.16 6.68 8.01
C GLN A 205 16.12 6.38 6.93
N ILE A 206 14.87 6.13 7.34
CA ILE A 206 13.75 5.83 6.46
C ILE A 206 13.17 7.11 5.89
N GLU A 207 13.04 8.16 6.70
CA GLU A 207 12.54 9.47 6.28
C GLU A 207 13.39 10.09 5.16
N ASN A 208 14.70 9.84 5.16
CA ASN A 208 15.62 10.37 4.17
C ASN A 208 15.59 9.64 2.81
N ILE A 209 14.91 8.48 2.71
CA ILE A 209 14.78 7.75 1.46
C ILE A 209 13.94 8.58 0.48
N GLN A 210 14.55 8.92 -0.66
CA GLN A 210 13.89 9.71 -1.70
C GLN A 210 13.00 8.82 -2.56
N ARG A 211 11.74 9.24 -2.76
CA ARG A 211 10.78 8.62 -3.68
C ARG A 211 10.81 9.37 -5.02
N PRO A 212 10.68 8.67 -6.17
CA PRO A 212 10.23 7.28 -6.32
C PRO A 212 11.35 6.26 -6.08
N ILE A 213 11.01 5.13 -5.46
CA ILE A 213 11.97 4.06 -5.12
C ILE A 213 11.84 2.94 -6.16
N ILE A 214 12.91 2.73 -6.93
CA ILE A 214 13.03 1.60 -7.85
C ILE A 214 13.78 0.49 -7.12
N MET A 215 13.30 -0.76 -7.19
CA MET A 215 13.91 -1.90 -6.48
C MET A 215 15.39 -2.12 -6.83
N GLU A 216 15.79 -1.79 -8.06
CA GLU A 216 17.19 -1.86 -8.53
C GLU A 216 18.14 -0.89 -7.79
N ALA A 217 17.60 0.19 -7.24
CA ALA A 217 18.34 1.10 -6.37
C ALA A 217 18.36 0.64 -4.90
N GLY A 218 17.77 -0.54 -4.61
CA GLY A 218 17.37 -1.03 -3.30
C GLY A 218 18.49 -1.05 -2.28
N SER A 219 18.38 -0.15 -1.30
CA SER A 219 19.19 -0.20 -0.09
C SER A 219 18.76 -1.37 0.78
N ILE A 220 19.69 -1.87 1.61
CA ILE A 220 19.37 -2.91 2.61
C ILE A 220 18.21 -2.51 3.53
N VAL A 221 18.03 -1.21 3.77
CA VAL A 221 16.90 -0.65 4.54
C VAL A 221 15.56 -0.89 3.85
N LEU A 222 15.50 -0.75 2.52
CA LEU A 222 14.27 -1.04 1.77
C LEU A 222 13.92 -2.53 1.84
N MET A 223 14.93 -3.40 1.75
CA MET A 223 14.72 -4.84 1.83
C MET A 223 14.21 -5.24 3.21
N ASP A 224 14.79 -4.69 4.27
CA ASP A 224 14.35 -4.93 5.64
C ASP A 224 12.86 -4.53 5.83
N LEU A 225 12.49 -3.32 5.40
CA LEU A 225 11.12 -2.79 5.56
C LEU A 225 10.04 -3.59 4.82
N LEU A 226 10.39 -4.22 3.71
CA LEU A 226 9.43 -4.94 2.87
C LEU A 226 9.44 -6.45 3.09
N TRP A 227 10.53 -7.04 3.60
CA TRP A 227 10.72 -8.50 3.61
C TRP A 227 11.11 -9.10 4.96
N SER A 228 11.42 -8.29 5.97
CA SER A 228 11.79 -8.83 7.29
C SER A 228 10.59 -9.43 8.00
N ASP A 229 10.81 -10.59 8.63
CA ASP A 229 9.84 -11.28 9.48
C ASP A 229 10.37 -11.34 10.92
N PRO A 230 9.50 -11.42 11.94
CA PRO A 230 9.93 -11.64 13.32
C PRO A 230 10.47 -13.08 13.49
N THR A 231 11.47 -13.28 14.36
CA THR A 231 11.82 -14.65 14.81
C THR A 231 11.07 -14.99 16.09
N GLU A 232 10.84 -16.29 16.30
CA GLU A 232 10.37 -16.80 17.59
C GLU A 232 11.50 -16.95 18.63
N ASN A 233 12.75 -16.73 18.20
CA ASN A 233 13.94 -17.05 18.98
C ASN A 233 14.88 -15.82 19.05
N ASP A 234 15.14 -15.34 20.28
CA ASP A 234 16.00 -14.18 20.57
C ASP A 234 17.51 -14.49 20.48
N SER A 235 17.88 -15.73 20.16
CA SER A 235 19.26 -16.15 19.99
C SER A 235 19.80 -15.73 18.62
N MET A 236 20.81 -14.84 18.61
CA MET A 236 21.66 -14.56 17.45
C MET A 236 22.36 -15.86 17.03
N ASP A 237 21.94 -16.50 15.95
CA ASP A 237 22.80 -17.48 15.28
C ASP A 237 23.38 -16.82 14.03
N ASP A 238 24.59 -16.26 14.17
CA ASP A 238 25.35 -15.56 13.12
C ASP A 238 25.72 -16.47 11.91
N ASN A 239 25.25 -17.72 11.90
CA ASN A 239 25.65 -18.77 10.94
C ASN A 239 24.55 -19.25 9.98
N GLU A 240 23.32 -18.72 10.04
CA GLU A 240 22.30 -19.06 9.04
C GLU A 240 22.38 -18.16 7.79
N PRO A 241 22.19 -18.72 6.58
CA PRO A 241 22.25 -17.96 5.34
C PRO A 241 21.19 -16.85 5.33
N LYS A 242 21.64 -15.63 5.02
CA LYS A 242 20.86 -14.38 4.94
C LYS A 242 19.86 -14.33 3.77
N SER A 243 19.18 -15.44 3.47
CA SER A 243 18.08 -15.47 2.50
C SER A 243 16.75 -15.47 3.26
N GLY A 244 16.18 -14.28 3.43
CA GLY A 244 15.00 -14.04 4.26
C GLY A 244 15.40 -13.68 5.69
N ALA A 245 15.55 -12.38 5.97
CA ALA A 245 15.91 -11.89 7.29
C ALA A 245 14.75 -12.07 8.26
N LYS A 246 14.69 -13.24 8.91
CA LYS A 246 13.94 -13.44 10.13
C LYS A 246 14.77 -12.85 11.27
N LEU A 247 14.27 -11.84 12.02
CA LEU A 247 14.97 -11.29 13.19
C LEU A 247 14.04 -10.87 14.35
N ALA A 248 14.21 -11.44 15.55
CA ALA A 248 13.51 -10.99 16.78
C ALA A 248 14.21 -9.84 17.51
N ILE A 249 15.52 -9.68 17.34
CA ILE A 249 16.33 -8.99 18.35
C ILE A 249 16.30 -7.46 18.19
N GLN A 250 15.97 -6.95 17.00
CA GLN A 250 15.83 -5.51 16.75
C GLN A 250 14.59 -4.91 17.43
N CYS A 251 13.53 -5.71 17.64
CA CYS A 251 12.34 -5.28 18.36
C CYS A 251 12.68 -4.81 19.78
N SER A 252 13.58 -5.51 20.47
CA SER A 252 13.96 -5.19 21.86
C SER A 252 14.65 -3.82 21.99
N PHE A 253 15.56 -3.48 21.08
CA PHE A 253 16.33 -2.22 21.12
C PHE A 253 15.48 -0.99 20.75
N PHE A 254 14.54 -1.14 19.81
CA PHE A 254 13.61 -0.06 19.45
C PHE A 254 12.51 0.12 20.52
N VAL A 255 12.07 -0.98 21.15
CA VAL A 255 11.12 -0.95 22.28
C VAL A 255 11.72 -0.24 23.51
N GLU A 256 13.01 -0.47 23.83
CA GLU A 256 13.67 0.20 24.95
C GLU A 256 13.94 1.69 24.71
N SER A 257 14.25 2.10 23.48
CA SER A 257 14.57 3.50 23.18
C SER A 257 13.33 4.38 22.92
N GLN A 258 12.20 3.83 22.44
CA GLN A 258 11.04 4.63 22.02
C GLN A 258 9.66 4.17 22.54
N ARG A 259 9.53 3.11 23.35
CA ARG A 259 8.22 2.56 23.80
C ARG A 259 7.20 2.47 22.64
N SER A 260 7.66 2.00 21.48
CA SER A 260 6.85 1.97 20.26
C SER A 260 6.32 0.57 19.98
N CYS A 261 5.08 0.49 19.48
CA CYS A 261 4.43 -0.76 19.06
C CYS A 261 4.62 -0.93 17.55
N PHE A 262 4.91 -2.15 17.10
CA PHE A 262 5.06 -2.48 15.68
C PHE A 262 3.84 -3.23 15.17
N VAL A 263 3.34 -2.81 14.01
CA VAL A 263 2.34 -3.54 13.25
C VAL A 263 2.95 -3.90 11.90
N GLN A 264 3.02 -5.19 11.61
CA GLN A 264 3.50 -5.78 10.36
C GLN A 264 2.50 -6.79 9.83
N THR A 265 2.58 -7.10 8.54
CA THR A 265 1.66 -8.04 7.90
C THR A 265 2.36 -9.28 7.36
N THR A 266 3.67 -9.23 7.07
CA THR A 266 4.34 -10.42 6.57
C THR A 266 4.49 -11.50 7.63
N THR A 267 4.20 -12.73 7.21
CA THR A 267 4.73 -13.95 7.81
C THR A 267 5.14 -14.85 6.64
N THR A 268 6.35 -14.70 6.07
CA THR A 268 6.75 -15.58 4.98
C THR A 268 7.04 -17.00 5.51
N PRO A 269 6.35 -18.04 5.01
CA PRO A 269 6.61 -19.41 5.45
C PRO A 269 7.85 -20.02 4.77
N PHE A 270 8.46 -19.35 3.78
CA PHE A 270 9.55 -19.90 2.97
C PHE A 270 10.67 -18.90 2.72
N PRO A 271 11.95 -19.32 2.85
CA PRO A 271 13.07 -18.50 2.40
C PRO A 271 13.00 -18.34 0.88
N ILE A 272 12.93 -17.09 0.41
CA ILE A 272 13.00 -16.76 -1.02
C ILE A 272 14.47 -16.85 -1.43
N PRO A 273 14.84 -17.75 -2.36
CA PRO A 273 16.21 -17.82 -2.83
C PRO A 273 16.48 -16.65 -3.78
N PHE A 274 17.31 -15.72 -3.35
CA PHE A 274 17.94 -14.73 -4.24
C PHE A 274 19.12 -15.42 -4.94
N TRP A 275 19.09 -15.48 -6.28
CA TRP A 275 20.21 -15.92 -7.12
C TRP A 275 21.05 -14.72 -7.57
#